data_AF-A0A1Z7Z5Z6-F1
#
_entry.id   AF-A0A1Z7Z5Z6-F1
#
_cell.length_a   1.000
_cell.length_b   1.000
_cell.length_c   1.000
_cell.angle_alpha   90.00
_cell.angle_beta   90.00
_cell.angle_gamma   90.00
#
_symmetry.space_group_name_H-M   'P 1'
#
loop_
_entity.id
_entity.type
_entity.pdbx_description
1 polymer ?
#
loop_
_entity_poly.entity_id
_entity_poly.type
_entity_poly.pdbx_seq_one_letter_code
_entity_poly.pdbx_strand_id
1 'polypeptide(L)'
;MTGIAENNFARNIGEVLGVFGRVDLQNPETLFDNSIKGENLSRLEGMVRELTAPQWPEEILGDVDQEAAERGYQVYTKTENTGYSCASCHALPNTEGEYPLTPAEDNLFGQKFIQTTNIPLVDIGTDPNAANLIFQPFPAETGTLSVFFNDSEVAPSFVIEQFVFGALTQRLFEDLGLSEYERAAYSGFRIYADGKEPAPNVAAYRARPLPGIWATSPYLHNGSVRNLTELLKPADDRETEFYVGSRHFDPVNVGFVSAPNREKHRGKGKQRLDTTMDGNSAAGHEYGVYFSDDEKLDLIEFMKTL
;
A
#
# COMPACT_ATOMS: atom_id res chain seq x y z
N MET A 1 1.29 1.57 2.12
CA MET A 1 2.00 0.54 1.33
C MET A 1 3.38 1.11 1.03
N THR A 2 4.41 0.31 1.27
CA THR A 2 5.82 0.66 1.05
C THR A 2 6.12 0.77 -0.46
N GLY A 3 7.09 1.60 -0.85
CA GLY A 3 7.49 1.80 -2.26
C GLY A 3 8.46 0.74 -2.79
N ILE A 4 8.37 -0.51 -2.31
CA ILE A 4 9.42 -1.54 -2.48
C ILE A 4 9.47 -2.07 -3.91
N ALA A 5 8.30 -2.27 -4.53
CA ALA A 5 8.21 -2.83 -5.86
C ALA A 5 7.26 -1.98 -6.68
N GLU A 6 7.82 -1.18 -7.57
CA GLU A 6 7.03 -0.46 -8.58
C GLU A 6 6.64 -1.41 -9.71
N ASN A 7 7.47 -2.41 -10.03
CA ASN A 7 7.19 -3.45 -11.00
C ASN A 7 6.15 -4.45 -10.44
N ASN A 8 4.92 -4.37 -10.95
CA ASN A 8 3.81 -5.21 -10.49
C ASN A 8 4.05 -6.71 -10.74
N PHE A 9 4.77 -7.08 -11.80
CA PHE A 9 4.99 -8.49 -12.14
C PHE A 9 5.95 -9.15 -11.16
N ALA A 10 7.08 -8.49 -10.88
CA ALA A 10 8.03 -8.94 -9.86
C ALA A 10 7.39 -8.98 -8.45
N ARG A 11 6.58 -7.97 -8.10
CA ARG A 11 5.78 -7.96 -6.86
C ARG A 11 4.91 -9.20 -6.75
N ASN A 12 4.13 -9.50 -7.81
CA ASN A 12 3.21 -10.63 -7.82
C ASN A 12 3.94 -11.99 -7.77
N ILE A 13 5.12 -12.09 -8.38
CA ILE A 13 5.98 -13.28 -8.24
C ILE A 13 6.33 -13.50 -6.76
N GLY A 14 6.79 -12.46 -6.06
CA GLY A 14 7.09 -12.53 -4.63
C GLY A 14 5.87 -12.93 -3.79
N GLU A 15 4.70 -12.33 -4.04
CA GLU A 15 3.45 -12.67 -3.35
C GLU A 15 3.05 -14.13 -3.56
N VAL A 16 3.16 -14.66 -4.78
CA VAL A 16 2.86 -16.07 -5.08
C VAL A 16 3.79 -17.00 -4.31
N LEU A 17 5.09 -16.71 -4.28
CA LEU A 17 6.09 -17.51 -3.56
C LEU A 17 5.90 -17.45 -2.04
N GLY A 18 5.45 -16.30 -1.51
CA GLY A 18 5.19 -16.13 -0.08
C GLY A 18 4.01 -16.96 0.44
N VAL A 19 3.12 -17.46 -0.43
CA VAL A 19 1.93 -18.22 -0.03
C VAL A 19 1.96 -19.68 -0.48
N PHE A 20 1.97 -19.95 -1.78
CA PHE A 20 1.71 -21.30 -2.33
C PHE A 20 2.57 -21.66 -3.55
N GLY A 21 3.34 -20.71 -4.07
CA GLY A 21 4.27 -20.94 -5.17
C GLY A 21 5.46 -21.78 -4.73
N ARG A 22 6.01 -22.56 -5.67
CA ARG A 22 7.30 -23.23 -5.50
C ARG A 22 8.30 -22.70 -6.51
N VAL A 23 9.56 -22.69 -6.11
CA VAL A 23 10.73 -22.50 -6.95
C VAL A 23 11.80 -23.49 -6.51
N ASP A 24 12.51 -24.09 -7.47
CA ASP A 24 13.70 -24.88 -7.18
C ASP A 24 14.93 -23.96 -7.12
N LEU A 25 15.56 -23.91 -5.95
CA LEU A 25 16.79 -23.16 -5.71
C LEU A 25 17.97 -24.07 -5.35
N GLN A 26 17.77 -25.39 -5.42
CA GLN A 26 18.72 -26.38 -4.88
C GLN A 26 19.37 -27.21 -5.97
N ASN A 27 18.60 -27.64 -6.97
CA ASN A 27 19.11 -28.49 -8.04
C ASN A 27 19.59 -27.63 -9.23
N PRO A 28 20.90 -27.65 -9.57
CA PRO A 28 21.42 -26.87 -10.69
C PRO A 28 20.76 -27.16 -12.05
N GLU A 29 20.26 -28.38 -12.27
CA GLU A 29 19.63 -28.76 -13.55
C GLU A 29 18.22 -28.19 -13.72
N THR A 30 17.51 -27.99 -12.61
CA THR A 30 16.13 -27.47 -12.56
C THR A 30 16.09 -26.12 -11.88
N LEU A 31 17.22 -25.41 -11.78
CA LEU A 31 17.33 -24.15 -11.06
C LEU A 31 16.36 -23.13 -11.64
N PHE A 32 15.55 -22.51 -10.78
CA PHE A 32 14.45 -21.59 -11.09
C PHE A 32 13.21 -22.23 -11.73
N ASP A 33 13.14 -23.55 -11.86
CA ASP A 33 11.88 -24.23 -12.19
C ASP A 33 10.84 -23.89 -11.13
N ASN A 34 9.68 -23.41 -11.59
CA ASN A 34 8.70 -22.80 -10.71
C ASN A 34 7.26 -23.19 -11.07
N SER A 35 6.33 -22.92 -10.16
CA SER A 35 4.89 -23.13 -10.39
C SER A 35 4.12 -21.87 -10.74
N ILE A 36 4.80 -20.75 -10.99
CA ILE A 36 4.18 -19.44 -11.18
C ILE A 36 3.45 -19.43 -12.53
N LYS A 37 2.27 -18.79 -12.56
CA LYS A 37 1.43 -18.69 -13.76
C LYS A 37 1.47 -17.26 -14.29
N GLY A 38 2.51 -16.92 -15.05
CA GLY A 38 2.78 -15.56 -15.54
C GLY A 38 1.61 -14.91 -16.29
N GLU A 39 0.99 -15.64 -17.23
CA GLU A 39 -0.21 -15.13 -17.95
C GLU A 39 -1.36 -14.79 -16.99
N ASN A 40 -1.60 -15.64 -15.98
CA ASN A 40 -2.64 -15.42 -14.99
C ASN A 40 -2.34 -14.18 -14.14
N LEU A 41 -1.08 -13.97 -13.76
CA LEU A 41 -0.66 -12.77 -13.02
C LEU A 41 -0.91 -11.51 -13.86
N SER A 42 -0.55 -11.52 -15.15
CA SER A 42 -0.80 -10.39 -16.05
C SER A 42 -2.31 -10.12 -16.23
N ARG A 43 -3.11 -11.18 -16.37
CA ARG A 43 -4.57 -11.06 -16.45
C ARG A 43 -5.17 -10.48 -15.16
N LEU A 44 -4.71 -10.93 -13.99
CA LEU A 44 -5.17 -10.40 -12.70
C LEU A 44 -4.81 -8.92 -12.55
N GLU A 45 -3.61 -8.51 -12.97
CA GLU A 45 -3.23 -7.08 -13.00
C GLU A 45 -4.14 -6.26 -13.92
N GLY A 46 -4.52 -6.79 -15.07
CA GLY A 46 -5.52 -6.18 -15.95
C GLY A 46 -6.86 -5.97 -15.23
N MET A 47 -7.36 -7.01 -14.55
CA MET A 47 -8.62 -6.93 -13.80
C MET A 47 -8.55 -5.94 -12.63
N VAL A 48 -7.43 -5.88 -11.90
CA VAL A 48 -7.24 -4.93 -10.79
C VAL A 48 -7.29 -3.48 -11.28
N ARG A 49 -6.77 -3.19 -12.49
CA ARG A 49 -6.82 -1.84 -13.09
C ARG A 49 -8.23 -1.38 -13.45
N GLU A 50 -9.17 -2.30 -13.64
CA GLU A 50 -10.57 -2.00 -13.94
C GLU A 50 -11.41 -1.76 -12.67
N LEU A 51 -10.87 -2.06 -11.49
CA LEU A 51 -11.59 -1.86 -10.23
C LEU A 51 -11.76 -0.37 -9.91
N THR A 52 -12.99 0.01 -9.60
CA THR A 52 -13.32 1.34 -9.07
C THR A 52 -13.57 1.27 -7.57
N ALA A 53 -13.25 2.34 -6.86
CA ALA A 53 -13.55 2.45 -5.45
C ALA A 53 -15.08 2.39 -5.20
N PRO A 54 -15.54 1.73 -4.12
CA PRO A 54 -16.95 1.69 -3.79
C PRO A 54 -17.41 3.07 -3.33
N GLN A 55 -18.56 3.51 -3.85
CA GLN A 55 -19.22 4.72 -3.38
C GLN A 55 -19.85 4.48 -2.01
N TRP A 56 -19.98 5.54 -1.21
CA TRP A 56 -20.68 5.47 0.07
C TRP A 56 -22.14 5.00 -0.14
N PRO A 57 -22.55 3.88 0.49
CA PRO A 57 -23.89 3.33 0.28
C PRO A 57 -24.90 4.01 1.22
N GLU A 58 -25.44 5.16 0.82
CA GLU A 58 -26.39 5.96 1.63
C GLU A 58 -27.59 5.13 2.12
N GLU A 59 -28.11 4.24 1.27
CA GLU A 59 -29.22 3.33 1.58
C GLU A 59 -28.95 2.38 2.77
N ILE A 60 -27.67 2.16 3.12
CA ILE A 60 -27.25 1.24 4.18
C ILE A 60 -26.63 1.99 5.36
N LEU A 61 -25.82 3.01 5.07
CA LEU A 61 -25.00 3.73 6.05
C LEU A 61 -25.52 5.12 6.41
N GLY A 62 -26.64 5.54 5.79
CA GLY A 62 -27.23 6.87 5.94
C GLY A 62 -26.64 7.88 4.94
N ASP A 63 -27.40 8.95 4.71
CA ASP A 63 -27.04 10.02 3.80
C ASP A 63 -25.74 10.72 4.23
N VAL A 64 -24.94 11.17 3.26
CA VAL A 64 -23.82 12.08 3.54
C VAL A 64 -24.37 13.49 3.74
N ASP A 65 -23.91 14.18 4.78
CA ASP A 65 -24.23 15.61 4.93
C ASP A 65 -23.44 16.41 3.89
N GLN A 66 -24.12 16.78 2.81
CA GLN A 66 -23.50 17.46 1.66
C GLN A 66 -22.95 18.84 2.02
N GLU A 67 -23.60 19.57 2.93
CA GLU A 67 -23.11 20.89 3.37
C GLU A 67 -21.83 20.73 4.20
N ALA A 68 -21.78 19.71 5.07
CA ALA A 68 -20.59 19.36 5.83
C ALA A 68 -19.46 18.86 4.93
N ALA A 69 -19.76 18.02 3.93
CA ALA A 69 -18.79 17.54 2.97
C ALA A 69 -18.18 18.68 2.14
N GLU A 70 -18.97 19.69 1.75
CA GLU A 70 -18.44 20.87 1.03
C GLU A 70 -17.50 21.71 1.91
N ARG A 71 -17.83 21.90 3.20
CA ARG A 71 -16.90 22.51 4.17
C ARG A 71 -15.66 21.65 4.37
N GLY A 72 -15.83 20.33 4.42
CA GLY A 72 -14.76 19.35 4.57
C GLY A 72 -13.77 19.35 3.41
N TYR A 73 -14.23 19.60 2.18
CA TYR A 73 -13.35 19.82 1.03
C TYR A 73 -12.43 21.03 1.23
N GLN A 74 -12.95 22.11 1.81
CA GLN A 74 -12.14 23.28 2.15
C GLN A 74 -11.10 22.94 3.22
N VAL A 75 -11.47 22.13 4.23
CA VAL A 75 -10.54 21.63 5.25
C VAL A 75 -9.46 20.73 4.62
N TYR A 76 -9.84 19.84 3.70
CA TYR A 76 -8.93 18.90 3.02
C TYR A 76 -7.83 19.63 2.21
N THR A 77 -8.18 20.78 1.63
CA THR A 77 -7.24 21.59 0.82
C THR A 77 -6.51 22.65 1.64
N LYS A 78 -6.94 22.91 2.89
CA LYS A 78 -6.35 23.88 3.81
C LYS A 78 -4.94 23.44 4.24
N THR A 79 -3.98 24.34 4.11
CA THR A 79 -2.63 24.16 4.66
C THR A 79 -2.64 24.39 6.17
N GLU A 80 -2.18 23.40 6.93
CA GLU A 80 -2.01 23.49 8.38
C GLU A 80 -0.72 24.25 8.76
N ASN A 81 -0.51 24.46 10.07
CA ASN A 81 0.73 25.02 10.61
C ASN A 81 1.97 24.16 10.30
N THR A 82 1.78 22.91 9.89
CA THR A 82 2.83 22.00 9.41
C THR A 82 3.34 22.37 8.01
N GLY A 83 2.67 23.28 7.29
CA GLY A 83 3.00 23.64 5.91
C GLY A 83 2.41 22.71 4.85
N TYR A 84 1.62 21.71 5.26
CA TYR A 84 1.00 20.72 4.38
C TYR A 84 -0.53 20.76 4.48
N SER A 85 -1.21 20.35 3.41
CA SER A 85 -2.64 20.04 3.39
C SER A 85 -2.85 18.56 3.09
N CYS A 86 -4.03 18.00 3.35
CA CYS A 86 -4.34 16.63 2.95
C CYS A 86 -4.11 16.46 1.44
N ALA A 87 -4.59 17.41 0.63
CA ALA A 87 -4.42 17.43 -0.82
C ALA A 87 -2.96 17.47 -1.32
N SER A 88 -2.03 18.01 -0.51
CA SER A 88 -0.61 18.07 -0.88
C SER A 88 0.09 16.70 -0.89
N CYS A 89 -0.44 15.74 -0.13
CA CYS A 89 0.05 14.36 -0.08
C CYS A 89 -0.91 13.38 -0.77
N HIS A 90 -2.21 13.60 -0.58
CA HIS A 90 -3.30 12.76 -1.08
C HIS A 90 -4.03 13.51 -2.19
N ALA A 91 -3.59 13.32 -3.43
CA ALA A 91 -4.14 14.05 -4.57
C ALA A 91 -5.64 13.78 -4.76
N LEU A 92 -6.37 14.83 -5.15
CA LEU A 92 -7.75 14.77 -5.64
C LEU A 92 -7.76 14.78 -7.17
N PRO A 93 -8.79 14.19 -7.81
CA PRO A 93 -8.99 14.35 -9.23
C PRO A 93 -9.48 15.78 -9.55
N ASN A 94 -9.26 16.22 -10.79
CA ASN A 94 -9.86 17.44 -11.30
C ASN A 94 -11.37 17.25 -11.56
N THR A 95 -12.05 18.29 -12.09
CA THR A 95 -13.48 18.24 -12.42
C THR A 95 -13.87 17.22 -13.50
N GLU A 96 -12.90 16.71 -14.24
CA GLU A 96 -13.08 15.67 -15.26
C GLU A 96 -12.81 14.27 -14.70
N GLY A 97 -12.48 14.15 -13.41
CA GLY A 97 -12.17 12.88 -12.75
C GLY A 97 -10.71 12.45 -12.91
N GLU A 98 -9.83 13.30 -13.45
CA GLU A 98 -8.44 12.96 -13.70
C GLU A 98 -7.52 13.37 -12.54
N TYR A 99 -6.77 12.41 -12.01
CA TYR A 99 -5.71 12.70 -11.04
C TYR A 99 -4.49 13.35 -11.70
N PRO A 100 -3.68 14.12 -10.94
CA PRO A 100 -2.37 14.57 -11.40
C PRO A 100 -1.54 13.37 -11.89
N LEU A 101 -0.96 13.49 -13.08
CA LEU A 101 -0.18 12.42 -13.70
C LEU A 101 1.29 12.81 -13.81
N THR A 102 2.18 11.81 -13.78
CA THR A 102 3.59 11.98 -14.12
C THR A 102 3.75 12.46 -15.57
N PRO A 103 4.80 13.25 -15.87
CA PRO A 103 5.16 13.60 -17.25
C PRO A 103 5.38 12.35 -18.11
N ALA A 104 5.00 12.41 -19.39
CA ALA A 104 5.15 11.27 -20.30
C ALA A 104 6.61 11.05 -20.68
N GLU A 105 7.38 12.13 -20.77
CA GLU A 105 8.81 12.15 -21.06
C GLU A 105 9.67 11.48 -19.99
N ASP A 106 9.14 11.27 -18.79
CA ASP A 106 9.84 10.56 -17.71
C ASP A 106 9.82 9.04 -17.90
N ASN A 107 9.02 8.54 -18.85
CA ASN A 107 8.80 7.11 -19.09
C ASN A 107 9.27 6.69 -20.50
N LEU A 108 9.98 5.56 -20.58
CA LEU A 108 10.51 5.06 -21.87
C LEU A 108 9.42 4.80 -22.92
N PHE A 109 8.21 4.42 -22.49
CA PHE A 109 7.09 4.07 -23.34
C PHE A 109 6.02 5.19 -23.41
N GLY A 110 6.33 6.39 -22.91
CA GLY A 110 5.40 7.53 -22.87
C GLY A 110 4.19 7.31 -21.96
N GLN A 111 4.24 6.31 -21.05
CA GLN A 111 3.16 6.04 -20.12
C GLN A 111 3.13 7.06 -19.00
N LYS A 112 1.92 7.43 -18.58
CA LYS A 112 1.67 8.35 -17.48
C LYS A 112 1.05 7.59 -16.32
N PHE A 113 1.42 7.94 -15.10
CA PHE A 113 0.90 7.32 -13.89
C PHE A 113 0.36 8.37 -12.94
N ILE A 114 -0.59 8.01 -12.08
CA ILE A 114 -1.02 8.89 -11.01
C ILE A 114 0.20 9.29 -10.19
N GLN A 115 0.43 10.60 -10.09
CA GLN A 115 1.51 11.15 -9.30
C GLN A 115 1.19 10.96 -7.82
N THR A 116 2.05 10.21 -7.14
CA THR A 116 1.93 9.95 -5.70
C THR A 116 3.15 10.48 -4.96
N THR A 117 2.95 10.90 -3.72
CA THR A 117 4.04 11.40 -2.88
C THR A 117 4.53 10.27 -1.97
N ASN A 118 5.83 9.99 -2.01
CA ASN A 118 6.47 9.12 -1.01
C ASN A 118 6.91 10.00 0.16
N ILE A 119 6.31 9.81 1.32
CA ILE A 119 6.63 10.57 2.54
C ILE A 119 7.71 9.82 3.31
N PRO A 120 8.90 10.42 3.55
CA PRO A 120 9.96 9.80 4.34
C PRO A 120 9.46 9.37 5.72
N LEU A 121 9.97 8.25 6.24
CA LEU A 121 9.60 7.73 7.57
C LEU A 121 9.82 8.77 8.68
N VAL A 122 10.89 9.56 8.57
CA VAL A 122 11.23 10.63 9.52
C VAL A 122 10.20 11.75 9.54
N ASP A 123 9.50 11.99 8.43
CA ASP A 123 8.50 13.05 8.31
C ASP A 123 7.10 12.53 8.69
N ILE A 124 6.73 11.35 8.22
CA ILE A 124 5.41 10.77 8.52
C ILE A 124 5.32 10.21 9.95
N GLY A 125 6.43 9.76 10.54
CA GLY A 125 6.50 9.30 11.93
C GLY A 125 5.72 8.02 12.27
N THR A 126 5.09 7.36 11.29
CA THR A 126 4.36 6.10 11.50
C THR A 126 5.32 4.93 11.72
N ASP A 127 4.80 3.79 12.21
CA ASP A 127 5.59 2.58 12.50
C ASP A 127 6.62 2.28 11.38
N PRO A 128 7.92 2.26 11.71
CA PRO A 128 8.96 2.10 10.70
C PRO A 128 9.29 0.63 10.43
N ASN A 129 8.75 -0.33 11.17
CA ASN A 129 9.24 -1.72 11.15
C ASN A 129 9.01 -2.39 9.79
N ALA A 130 7.85 -2.21 9.16
CA ALA A 130 7.59 -2.78 7.83
C ALA A 130 8.61 -2.29 6.78
N ALA A 131 9.05 -1.05 6.91
CA ALA A 131 10.07 -0.43 6.07
C ALA A 131 11.50 -0.87 6.47
N ASN A 132 11.80 -0.90 7.77
CA ASN A 132 13.09 -1.28 8.35
C ASN A 132 13.46 -2.75 8.17
N LEU A 133 12.47 -3.66 8.13
CA LEU A 133 12.71 -5.10 7.88
C LEU A 133 13.48 -5.34 6.57
N ILE A 134 13.33 -4.44 5.60
CA ILE A 134 13.98 -4.52 4.29
C ILE A 134 15.42 -4.00 4.36
N PHE A 135 15.68 -3.04 5.25
CA PHE A 135 17.03 -2.49 5.47
C PHE A 135 17.92 -3.37 6.34
N GLN A 136 17.34 -4.32 7.08
CA GLN A 136 18.12 -5.19 7.96
C GLN A 136 18.84 -6.23 7.09
N PRO A 137 20.18 -6.17 6.96
CA PRO A 137 20.93 -7.12 6.15
C PRO A 137 21.08 -8.41 6.97
N PHE A 138 19.99 -9.15 7.13
CA PHE A 138 20.06 -10.45 7.77
C PHE A 138 20.97 -11.33 6.91
N PRO A 139 22.11 -11.80 7.43
CA PRO A 139 22.93 -12.74 6.67
C PRO A 139 22.12 -14.01 6.44
N ALA A 140 22.12 -14.49 5.20
CA ALA A 140 21.49 -15.75 4.83
C ALA A 140 22.47 -16.59 4.01
N GLU A 141 22.39 -17.91 4.21
CA GLU A 141 23.15 -18.90 3.45
C GLU A 141 22.74 -18.84 1.98
N THR A 142 23.71 -18.69 1.08
CA THR A 142 23.47 -18.65 -0.37
C THR A 142 23.19 -20.04 -0.95
N GLY A 143 23.73 -21.09 -0.32
CA GLY A 143 23.58 -22.48 -0.76
C GLY A 143 24.02 -22.68 -2.21
N THR A 144 23.21 -23.36 -3.01
CA THR A 144 23.48 -23.58 -4.45
C THR A 144 23.60 -22.28 -5.25
N LEU A 145 23.08 -21.16 -4.75
CA LEU A 145 23.16 -19.87 -5.44
C LEU A 145 24.52 -19.17 -5.26
N SER A 146 25.44 -19.71 -4.44
CA SER A 146 26.75 -19.09 -4.16
C SER A 146 27.52 -18.68 -5.41
N VAL A 147 27.39 -19.43 -6.50
CA VAL A 147 28.01 -19.15 -7.81
C VAL A 147 27.62 -17.78 -8.39
N PHE A 148 26.46 -17.23 -8.00
CA PHE A 148 26.00 -15.90 -8.41
C PHE A 148 26.46 -14.78 -7.46
N PHE A 149 27.09 -15.15 -6.34
CA PHE A 149 27.55 -14.24 -5.29
C PHE A 149 29.06 -14.38 -5.07
N ASN A 150 29.84 -14.61 -6.13
CA ASN A 150 31.30 -14.81 -6.10
C ASN A 150 31.71 -15.94 -5.14
N ASP A 151 30.98 -17.05 -5.16
CA ASP A 151 31.18 -18.22 -4.31
C ASP A 151 31.09 -17.93 -2.80
N SER A 152 30.46 -16.81 -2.40
CA SER A 152 30.23 -16.49 -0.99
C SER A 152 29.20 -17.44 -0.38
N GLU A 153 29.53 -18.04 0.77
CA GLU A 153 28.59 -18.90 1.53
C GLU A 153 27.42 -18.10 2.13
N VAL A 154 27.64 -16.82 2.42
CA VAL A 154 26.66 -15.93 3.03
C VAL A 154 26.53 -14.64 2.22
N ALA A 155 25.30 -14.16 2.04
CA ALA A 155 25.03 -12.84 1.50
C ALA A 155 23.86 -12.19 2.26
N PRO A 156 23.67 -10.86 2.16
CA PRO A 156 22.48 -10.21 2.72
C PRO A 156 21.21 -10.83 2.12
N SER A 157 20.25 -11.21 2.96
CA SER A 157 19.00 -11.87 2.56
C SER A 157 18.25 -11.12 1.47
N PHE A 158 18.14 -9.80 1.59
CA PHE A 158 17.50 -8.94 0.60
C PHE A 158 18.19 -9.01 -0.77
N VAL A 159 19.52 -9.14 -0.81
CA VAL A 159 20.27 -9.25 -2.08
C VAL A 159 19.98 -10.60 -2.74
N ILE A 160 19.90 -11.68 -1.95
CA ILE A 160 19.50 -13.00 -2.45
C ILE A 160 18.06 -12.96 -2.99
N GLU A 161 17.13 -12.34 -2.25
CA GLU A 161 15.73 -12.21 -2.64
C GLU A 161 15.56 -11.44 -3.96
N GLN A 162 16.21 -10.27 -4.10
CA GLN A 162 16.18 -9.49 -5.34
C GLN A 162 16.76 -10.26 -6.52
N PHE A 163 17.85 -11.01 -6.32
CA PHE A 163 18.41 -11.86 -7.35
C PHE A 163 17.44 -12.96 -7.78
N VAL A 164 16.82 -13.69 -6.84
CA VAL A 164 15.86 -14.75 -7.13
C VAL A 164 14.65 -14.20 -7.88
N PHE A 165 14.09 -13.07 -7.45
CA PHE A 165 12.94 -12.45 -8.13
C PHE A 165 13.30 -11.97 -9.54
N GLY A 166 14.49 -11.39 -9.74
CA GLY A 166 15.00 -11.01 -11.05
C GLY A 166 15.17 -12.22 -11.98
N ALA A 167 15.80 -13.28 -11.49
CA ALA A 167 15.99 -14.53 -12.24
C ALA A 167 14.66 -15.18 -12.64
N LEU A 168 13.69 -15.22 -11.72
CA LEU A 168 12.35 -15.76 -11.99
C LEU A 168 11.56 -14.89 -12.96
N THR A 169 11.66 -13.56 -12.84
CA THR A 169 11.03 -12.64 -13.79
C THR A 169 11.57 -12.87 -15.20
N GLN A 170 12.89 -12.95 -15.34
CA GLN A 170 13.54 -13.21 -16.62
C GLN A 170 13.15 -14.59 -17.19
N ARG A 171 13.14 -15.63 -16.34
CA ARG A 171 12.73 -16.97 -16.75
C ARG A 171 11.29 -17.00 -17.25
N LEU A 172 10.36 -16.35 -16.54
CA LEU A 172 8.96 -16.27 -16.95
C LEU A 172 8.79 -15.51 -18.27
N PHE A 173 9.56 -14.44 -18.49
CA PHE A 173 9.55 -13.73 -19.78
C PHE A 173 10.04 -14.60 -20.94
N GLU A 174 11.06 -15.43 -20.71
CA GLU A 174 11.58 -16.38 -21.69
C GLU A 174 10.59 -17.51 -21.98
N ASP A 175 10.03 -18.14 -20.94
CA ASP A 175 9.07 -19.23 -21.06
C ASP A 175 7.81 -18.81 -21.83
N LEU A 176 7.39 -17.55 -21.67
CA LEU A 176 6.26 -16.95 -22.39
C LEU A 176 6.64 -16.39 -23.77
N GLY A 177 7.92 -16.32 -24.12
CA GLY A 177 8.39 -15.79 -25.40
C GLY A 177 8.08 -14.30 -25.60
N LEU A 178 8.05 -13.50 -24.53
CA LEU A 178 7.62 -12.10 -24.58
C LEU A 178 8.66 -11.21 -25.27
N SER A 179 8.18 -10.34 -26.17
CA SER A 179 8.91 -9.21 -26.73
C SER A 179 9.24 -8.16 -25.67
N GLU A 180 10.16 -7.24 -25.97
CA GLU A 180 10.51 -6.14 -25.05
C GLU A 180 9.30 -5.31 -24.62
N TYR A 181 8.42 -4.97 -25.57
CA TYR A 181 7.19 -4.23 -25.27
C TYR A 181 6.25 -5.03 -24.37
N GLU A 182 6.09 -6.33 -24.61
CA GLU A 182 5.24 -7.19 -23.77
C GLU A 182 5.83 -7.36 -22.38
N ARG A 183 7.15 -7.49 -22.24
CA ARG A 183 7.82 -7.50 -20.93
C ARG A 183 7.54 -6.20 -20.17
N ALA A 184 7.66 -5.06 -20.84
CA ALA A 184 7.32 -3.77 -20.25
C ALA A 184 5.84 -3.72 -19.84
N ALA A 185 4.92 -4.21 -20.68
CA ALA A 185 3.49 -4.28 -20.35
C ALA A 185 3.20 -5.15 -19.12
N TYR A 186 3.84 -6.33 -19.02
CA TYR A 186 3.76 -7.21 -17.86
C TYR A 186 4.26 -6.51 -16.59
N SER A 187 5.39 -5.80 -16.68
CA SER A 187 5.94 -4.98 -15.58
C SER A 187 5.15 -3.69 -15.31
N GLY A 188 4.06 -3.41 -16.03
CA GLY A 188 3.24 -2.20 -15.87
C GLY A 188 3.89 -0.92 -16.41
N PHE A 189 4.81 -1.05 -17.36
CA PHE A 189 5.59 0.01 -18.00
C PHE A 189 6.37 0.88 -16.99
N ARG A 190 6.84 0.28 -15.90
CA ARG A 190 7.57 0.98 -14.82
C ARG A 190 9.05 1.13 -15.15
N ILE A 191 9.33 1.77 -16.28
CA ILE A 191 10.68 1.96 -16.82
C ILE A 191 10.86 3.44 -17.13
N TYR A 192 11.86 4.06 -16.50
CA TYR A 192 12.20 5.46 -16.74
C TYR A 192 12.72 5.68 -18.16
N ALA A 193 12.71 6.94 -18.62
CA ALA A 193 13.19 7.30 -19.95
C ALA A 193 14.63 6.87 -20.25
N ASP A 194 15.47 6.69 -19.24
CA ASP A 194 16.84 6.20 -19.38
C ASP A 194 16.95 4.65 -19.43
N GLY A 195 15.80 3.96 -19.46
CA GLY A 195 15.70 2.51 -19.52
C GLY A 195 15.83 1.79 -18.18
N LYS A 196 15.98 2.51 -17.07
CA LYS A 196 16.11 1.88 -15.75
C LYS A 196 14.75 1.68 -15.08
N GLU A 197 14.63 0.60 -14.33
CA GLU A 197 13.53 0.43 -13.39
C GLU A 197 13.74 1.34 -12.16
N PRO A 198 12.65 1.85 -11.56
CA PRO A 198 12.73 2.63 -10.32
C PRO A 198 13.30 1.79 -9.18
N ALA A 199 14.25 2.38 -8.46
CA ALA A 199 14.80 1.76 -7.27
C ALA A 199 13.71 1.65 -6.18
N PRO A 200 13.67 0.56 -5.41
CA PRO A 200 12.80 0.43 -4.25
C PRO A 200 12.95 1.62 -3.30
N ASN A 201 11.86 2.30 -2.98
CA ASN A 201 11.84 3.29 -1.89
C ASN A 201 11.35 2.62 -0.60
N VAL A 202 12.33 2.14 0.15
CA VAL A 202 12.13 1.37 1.37
C VAL A 202 12.15 2.22 2.65
N ALA A 203 12.47 3.52 2.58
CA ALA A 203 12.48 4.47 3.72
C ALA A 203 11.33 5.47 3.69
N ALA A 204 10.23 5.12 3.01
CA ALA A 204 9.08 5.97 2.88
C ALA A 204 7.78 5.17 2.77
N TYR A 205 6.67 5.82 3.10
CA TYR A 205 5.34 5.33 2.79
C TYR A 205 4.70 6.19 1.71
N ARG A 206 4.03 5.53 0.76
CA ARG A 206 3.33 6.20 -0.32
C ARG A 206 1.99 6.75 0.16
N ALA A 207 1.81 8.07 0.07
CA ALA A 207 0.51 8.72 0.12
C ALA A 207 -0.18 8.52 -1.23
N ARG A 208 -1.26 7.72 -1.22
CA ARG A 208 -2.07 7.43 -2.41
C ARG A 208 -3.31 8.33 -2.41
N PRO A 209 -3.94 8.58 -3.56
CA PRO A 209 -5.32 9.06 -3.58
C PRO A 209 -6.20 8.25 -2.63
N LEU A 210 -7.24 8.89 -2.10
CA LEU A 210 -8.12 8.33 -1.08
C LEU A 210 -9.52 7.91 -1.59
N PRO A 211 -9.77 7.57 -2.87
CA PRO A 211 -11.11 7.15 -3.25
C PRO A 211 -11.49 5.84 -2.54
N GLY A 212 -12.69 5.80 -1.97
CA GLY A 212 -13.19 4.70 -1.15
C GLY A 212 -12.52 4.55 0.22
N ILE A 213 -11.83 5.58 0.73
CA ILE A 213 -11.15 5.53 2.03
C ILE A 213 -12.08 5.16 3.19
N TRP A 214 -13.37 5.47 3.06
CA TRP A 214 -14.38 5.06 4.04
C TRP A 214 -14.44 3.52 4.22
N ALA A 215 -14.13 2.75 3.18
CA ALA A 215 -14.27 1.30 3.16
C ALA A 215 -13.01 0.52 3.57
N THR A 216 -11.91 1.20 3.90
CA THR A 216 -10.60 0.55 4.11
C THR A 216 -10.11 0.57 5.56
N SER A 217 -11.00 0.83 6.52
CA SER A 217 -10.70 0.67 7.95
C SER A 217 -10.26 -0.78 8.26
N PRO A 218 -9.26 -1.00 9.13
CA PRO A 218 -8.45 0.00 9.86
C PRO A 218 -7.40 0.74 9.00
N TYR A 219 -7.02 1.93 9.43
CA TYR A 219 -6.14 2.88 8.76
C TYR A 219 -4.66 2.74 9.15
N LEU A 220 -3.81 3.50 8.43
CA LEU A 220 -2.36 3.37 8.37
C LEU A 220 -1.89 2.08 7.68
N HIS A 221 -0.58 1.96 7.44
CA HIS A 221 -0.03 0.85 6.64
C HIS A 221 -0.11 -0.51 7.35
N ASN A 222 -0.19 -0.52 8.68
CA ASN A 222 -0.26 -1.70 9.55
C ASN A 222 -1.66 -1.88 10.16
N GLY A 223 -2.65 -1.05 9.79
CA GLY A 223 -4.00 -1.15 10.30
C GLY A 223 -4.13 -0.83 11.80
N SER A 224 -3.23 -0.02 12.36
CA SER A 224 -3.16 0.28 13.80
C SER A 224 -4.14 1.36 14.27
N VAL A 225 -4.87 2.01 13.36
CA VAL A 225 -5.85 3.06 13.69
C VAL A 225 -7.24 2.62 13.25
N ARG A 226 -8.15 2.40 14.19
CA ARG A 226 -9.41 1.70 13.90
C ARG A 226 -10.35 2.44 12.95
N ASN A 227 -10.52 3.74 13.08
CA ASN A 227 -11.52 4.53 12.35
C ASN A 227 -10.98 5.94 12.01
N LEU A 228 -11.70 6.73 11.19
CA LEU A 228 -11.20 8.05 10.76
C LEU A 228 -11.16 9.06 11.93
N THR A 229 -12.10 8.96 12.88
CA THR A 229 -12.06 9.80 14.09
C THR A 229 -10.78 9.58 14.90
N GLU A 230 -10.36 8.32 15.10
CA GLU A 230 -9.09 8.00 15.78
C GLU A 230 -7.89 8.51 14.96
N LEU A 231 -7.94 8.47 13.63
CA LEU A 231 -6.85 8.98 12.79
C LEU A 231 -6.61 10.49 13.00
N LEU A 232 -7.67 11.26 13.22
CA LEU A 232 -7.63 12.71 13.44
C LEU A 232 -7.37 13.12 14.91
N LYS A 233 -7.00 12.17 15.78
CA LYS A 233 -6.46 12.47 17.11
C LYS A 233 -4.94 12.53 17.10
N PRO A 234 -4.32 13.32 18.01
CA PRO A 234 -2.90 13.16 18.35
C PRO A 234 -2.60 11.68 18.63
N ALA A 235 -1.42 11.21 18.21
CA ALA A 235 -1.09 9.79 18.29
C ALA A 235 -1.21 9.21 19.71
N ASP A 236 -0.83 10.00 20.72
CA ASP A 236 -0.87 9.63 22.13
C ASP A 236 -2.31 9.48 22.68
N ASP A 237 -3.31 10.03 21.99
CA ASP A 237 -4.73 9.98 22.38
C ASP A 237 -5.52 8.89 21.64
N ARG A 238 -4.87 8.14 20.74
CA ARG A 238 -5.50 7.07 19.95
C ARG A 238 -5.73 5.81 20.79
N GLU A 239 -6.72 5.01 20.40
CA GLU A 239 -6.94 3.68 20.98
C GLU A 239 -5.67 2.81 20.95
N THR A 240 -5.25 2.27 22.09
CA THR A 240 -4.08 1.37 22.17
C THR A 240 -4.43 -0.10 21.92
N GLU A 241 -5.71 -0.46 22.05
CA GLU A 241 -6.19 -1.81 21.80
C GLU A 241 -7.59 -1.83 21.18
N PHE A 242 -7.79 -2.65 20.15
CA PHE A 242 -9.12 -2.91 19.59
C PHE A 242 -9.20 -4.28 18.91
N TYR A 243 -10.40 -4.70 18.54
CA TYR A 243 -10.64 -6.00 17.89
C TYR A 243 -10.96 -5.82 16.41
N VAL A 244 -10.28 -6.59 15.55
CA VAL A 244 -10.54 -6.64 14.11
C VAL A 244 -11.43 -7.82 13.72
N GLY A 245 -11.99 -7.78 12.50
CA GLY A 245 -12.84 -8.84 11.95
C GLY A 245 -14.33 -8.71 12.29
N SER A 246 -14.76 -7.53 12.75
CA SER A 246 -16.18 -7.18 12.88
C SER A 246 -16.83 -7.07 11.49
N ARG A 247 -18.14 -7.34 11.44
CA ARG A 247 -18.99 -7.12 10.25
C ARG A 247 -19.92 -5.92 10.42
N HIS A 248 -19.81 -5.22 11.54
CA HIS A 248 -20.59 -4.02 11.84
C HIS A 248 -19.71 -2.80 11.61
N PHE A 249 -20.18 -1.94 10.72
CA PHE A 249 -19.54 -0.68 10.39
C PHE A 249 -20.20 0.45 11.20
N ASP A 250 -19.38 1.35 11.71
CA ASP A 250 -19.79 2.58 12.37
C ASP A 250 -19.73 3.72 11.35
N PRO A 251 -20.88 4.19 10.83
CA PRO A 251 -20.90 5.23 9.80
C PRO A 251 -20.58 6.63 10.36
N VAL A 252 -20.62 6.82 11.68
CA VAL A 252 -20.31 8.11 12.32
C VAL A 252 -18.81 8.29 12.41
N ASN A 253 -18.10 7.31 12.99
CA ASN A 253 -16.64 7.38 13.12
C ASN A 253 -15.89 6.88 11.88
N VAL A 254 -16.61 6.29 10.92
CA VAL A 254 -16.11 5.69 9.68
C VAL A 254 -15.05 4.62 9.96
N GLY A 255 -15.52 3.45 10.35
CA GLY A 255 -14.69 2.26 10.54
C GLY A 255 -15.43 1.11 11.20
N PHE A 256 -14.77 -0.03 11.36
CA PHE A 256 -15.42 -1.18 11.99
C PHE A 256 -15.55 -1.04 13.51
N VAL A 257 -16.68 -1.51 14.04
CA VAL A 257 -16.93 -1.56 15.49
C VAL A 257 -15.96 -2.54 16.15
N SER A 258 -15.25 -2.08 17.19
CA SER A 258 -14.42 -2.96 18.03
C SER A 258 -15.33 -3.86 18.89
N ALA A 259 -15.33 -5.16 18.60
CA ALA A 259 -16.24 -6.12 19.22
C ALA A 259 -15.48 -7.29 19.87
N PRO A 260 -15.22 -7.26 21.19
CA PRO A 260 -14.59 -8.37 21.89
C PRO A 260 -15.49 -9.61 21.97
N ASN A 261 -16.82 -9.43 21.94
CA ASN A 261 -17.79 -10.52 22.06
C ASN A 261 -18.46 -10.86 20.72
N ARG A 262 -18.33 -12.13 20.30
CA ARG A 262 -18.95 -12.70 19.09
C ARG A 262 -20.48 -12.68 19.11
N GLU A 263 -21.10 -12.77 20.28
CA GLU A 263 -22.55 -12.94 20.42
C GLU A 263 -23.31 -11.65 20.12
N LYS A 264 -22.81 -10.50 20.58
CA LYS A 264 -23.51 -9.21 20.46
C LYS A 264 -23.47 -8.65 19.03
N HIS A 265 -22.42 -8.95 18.27
CA HIS A 265 -22.14 -8.31 16.98
C HIS A 265 -21.93 -9.28 15.82
N ARG A 266 -22.47 -10.53 15.88
CA ARG A 266 -22.46 -11.57 14.82
C ARG A 266 -21.16 -11.66 13.99
N GLY A 267 -20.04 -11.30 14.61
CA GLY A 267 -18.73 -11.16 14.00
C GLY A 267 -17.77 -12.19 14.58
N LYS A 268 -16.74 -12.56 13.83
CA LYS A 268 -15.68 -13.41 14.36
C LYS A 268 -14.69 -12.56 15.18
N GLY A 269 -15.15 -11.79 16.17
CA GLY A 269 -14.24 -11.09 17.09
C GLY A 269 -13.28 -12.09 17.71
N LYS A 270 -12.00 -12.05 17.30
CA LYS A 270 -10.97 -13.00 17.75
C LYS A 270 -9.54 -12.46 17.73
N GLN A 271 -9.22 -11.45 16.93
CA GLN A 271 -7.86 -10.90 16.92
C GLN A 271 -7.88 -9.51 17.53
N ARG A 272 -7.32 -9.42 18.74
CA ARG A 272 -6.99 -8.15 19.37
C ARG A 272 -5.76 -7.60 18.67
N LEU A 273 -5.85 -6.37 18.20
CA LEU A 273 -4.72 -5.55 17.81
C LEU A 273 -4.33 -4.72 19.03
N ASP A 274 -3.05 -4.77 19.37
CA ASP A 274 -2.42 -4.01 20.45
C ASP A 274 -1.31 -3.17 19.82
N THR A 275 -1.46 -1.85 19.87
CA THR A 275 -0.58 -0.89 19.20
C THR A 275 0.74 -0.67 19.95
N THR A 276 0.87 -1.22 21.16
CA THR A 276 2.10 -1.18 21.95
C THR A 276 3.08 -2.28 21.54
N MET A 277 2.65 -3.24 20.71
CA MET A 277 3.51 -4.29 20.17
C MET A 277 4.35 -3.77 18.99
N ASP A 278 5.57 -4.27 18.88
CA ASP A 278 6.47 -3.96 17.76
C ASP A 278 5.80 -4.24 16.41
N GLY A 279 5.78 -3.23 15.52
CA GLY A 279 5.18 -3.33 14.18
C GLY A 279 3.71 -2.90 14.12
N ASN A 280 3.06 -2.70 15.28
CA ASN A 280 1.66 -2.29 15.37
C ASN A 280 1.49 -0.83 15.81
N SER A 281 2.56 -0.02 15.86
CA SER A 281 2.46 1.34 16.38
C SER A 281 1.40 2.16 15.64
N ALA A 282 0.61 2.89 16.42
CA ALA A 282 -0.36 3.88 15.95
C ALA A 282 0.22 5.31 15.92
N ALA A 283 1.54 5.45 16.03
CA ALA A 283 2.23 6.73 15.97
C ALA A 283 2.18 7.37 14.59
N GLY A 284 2.53 8.66 14.54
CA GLY A 284 2.72 9.40 13.30
C GLY A 284 1.44 9.74 12.56
N HIS A 285 1.62 10.29 11.36
CA HIS A 285 0.55 10.88 10.56
C HIS A 285 -0.26 11.90 11.39
N GLU A 286 0.44 12.83 12.05
CA GLU A 286 -0.16 13.88 12.87
C GLU A 286 -0.60 15.09 12.02
N TYR A 287 -1.24 14.80 10.89
CA TYR A 287 -1.86 15.78 10.00
C TYR A 287 -3.37 15.80 10.27
N GLY A 288 -3.95 17.00 10.35
CA GLY A 288 -5.36 17.21 10.68
C GLY A 288 -5.70 17.09 12.17
N VAL A 289 -4.72 16.76 13.03
CA VAL A 289 -4.95 16.57 14.48
C VAL A 289 -5.24 17.89 15.21
N TYR A 290 -4.85 19.02 14.62
CA TYR A 290 -5.03 20.36 15.18
C TYR A 290 -6.24 21.12 14.60
N PHE A 291 -6.99 20.50 13.70
CA PHE A 291 -8.29 21.02 13.30
C PHE A 291 -9.24 21.09 14.50
N SER A 292 -10.17 22.05 14.46
CA SER A 292 -11.27 22.07 15.41
C SER A 292 -12.15 20.83 15.27
N ASP A 293 -12.93 20.51 16.30
CA ASP A 293 -13.81 19.34 16.26
C ASP A 293 -14.81 19.40 15.09
N ASP A 294 -15.36 20.59 14.80
CA ASP A 294 -16.26 20.80 13.67
C ASP A 294 -15.55 20.58 12.32
N GLU A 295 -14.31 21.09 12.16
CA GLU A 295 -13.52 20.85 10.95
C GLU A 295 -13.19 19.37 10.74
N LYS A 296 -12.93 18.62 11.82
CA LYS A 296 -12.68 17.17 11.74
C LYS A 296 -13.93 16.41 11.31
N LEU A 297 -15.11 16.79 11.82
CA LEU A 297 -16.39 16.21 11.41
C LEU A 297 -16.70 16.50 9.95
N ASP A 298 -16.55 17.76 9.52
CA ASP A 298 -16.72 18.18 8.13
C ASP A 298 -15.76 17.41 7.20
N LEU A 299 -14.48 17.26 7.60
CA LEU A 299 -13.48 16.49 6.85
C LEU A 299 -13.86 15.01 6.73
N ILE A 300 -14.41 14.40 7.77
CA ILE A 300 -14.90 13.02 7.73
C ILE A 300 -16.07 12.89 6.75
N GLU A 301 -17.04 13.79 6.77
CA GLU A 301 -18.14 13.80 5.79
C GLU A 301 -17.61 13.93 4.36
N PHE A 302 -16.61 14.80 4.14
CA PHE A 302 -15.95 14.88 2.83
C PHE A 302 -15.30 13.56 2.42
N MET A 303 -14.59 12.88 3.33
CA MET A 303 -13.96 11.58 3.07
C MET A 303 -14.96 10.46 2.76
N LYS A 304 -16.24 10.60 3.12
CA LYS A 304 -17.29 9.66 2.68
C LYS A 304 -17.62 9.83 1.20
N THR A 305 -17.39 11.01 0.62
CA THR A 305 -17.68 11.28 -0.80
C THR A 305 -16.57 10.82 -1.75
N LEU A 306 -15.40 10.44 -1.21
CA LEU A 306 -14.24 9.97 -1.97
C LEU A 306 -14.39 8.51 -2.41
#